data_AF-A0AAV1QNM3-F1
#
_entry.id   AF-A0AAV1QNM3-F1
#
_cell.length_a   1.000
_cell.length_b   1.000
_cell.length_c   1.000
_cell.angle_alpha   90.00
_cell.angle_beta   90.00
_cell.angle_gamma   90.00
#
_symmetry.space_group_name_H-M   'P 1'
#
loop_
_entity.id
_entity.type
_entity.pdbx_description
1 polymer ?
#
loop_
_entity_poly.entity_id
_entity_poly.type
_entity_poly.pdbx_seq_one_letter_code
_entity_poly.pdbx_strand_id
1 'polypeptide(L)'
;ISMDELQQFEIPTQLDIPEFTILGFHTVQASTISVDDIKQIIIDLIDLIINIEVKLFDIGASFGDLSMTYLAALPEVSLPEITVPEFSFPTLPTVPAEKLIETLQLPTLNLPVIPREITIPGFGKLRYEIKVNSPFYIIRNAAEVQSSFDDDTSQLTAFVTSQGTSLNFESLNFNLDSTARIALPKGGRVIAAETFKFTHAFLAVDHDVSVTFYDFSAQASAKTIVKATTAAYNAELLNEAFLVTKGGLSATTDTSYKHVLNLPTIGLTGETSVIQKVMARQESTTITVTVGNQGTSAFNSHDSTHKSDLQVIVNPATVKLTFISDTDTFLLRMKQTLSADSVIFSNFKFDVRSEAEGPAVKNSLVVGSINADLQEMKFELKATHSTDLVGIVNGAFNNAINVAVCPTEVVFSFQNKGNTKFNFNDVFTAKMDLQNDYSATFRPDTHHMNTVALARLNQHKLFWNLTVENNEREAAIFTA
;
A
#
# COMPACT_ATOMS: atom_id res chain seq x y z
N ILE A 1 -0.70 42.79 43.91
CA ILE A 1 -1.51 41.65 43.45
C ILE A 1 -1.47 40.65 44.60
N SER A 2 -2.61 40.40 45.24
CA SER A 2 -2.68 39.60 46.48
C SER A 2 -2.80 38.11 46.16
N MET A 3 -2.30 37.25 47.06
CA MET A 3 -2.24 35.79 46.89
C MET A 3 -3.60 35.12 46.63
N ASP A 4 -4.71 35.79 46.97
CA ASP A 4 -6.08 35.29 46.77
C ASP A 4 -6.56 35.43 45.31
N GLU A 5 -5.84 36.17 44.45
CA GLU A 5 -6.13 36.30 43.01
C GLU A 5 -5.52 35.15 42.16
N LEU A 6 -4.61 34.36 42.73
CA LEU A 6 -3.89 33.26 42.03
C LEU A 6 -4.68 31.95 41.96
N GLN A 7 -5.77 31.80 42.72
CA GLN A 7 -6.63 30.60 42.69
C GLN A 7 -7.68 30.62 41.55
N GLN A 8 -7.71 31.68 40.74
CA GLN A 8 -8.61 31.83 39.59
C GLN A 8 -7.90 31.66 38.23
N PHE A 9 -6.66 31.15 38.20
CA PHE A 9 -5.95 30.90 36.95
C PHE A 9 -6.49 29.63 36.29
N GLU A 10 -7.52 29.80 35.46
CA GLU A 10 -7.82 28.85 34.39
C GLU A 10 -6.66 28.89 33.38
N ILE A 11 -6.21 27.72 32.93
CA ILE A 11 -5.22 27.62 31.86
C ILE A 11 -5.78 28.39 30.65
N PRO A 12 -5.10 29.45 30.15
CA PRO A 12 -5.60 30.23 29.04
C PRO A 12 -5.86 29.32 27.84
N THR A 13 -7.06 29.43 27.25
CA THR A 13 -7.42 28.71 26.01
C THR A 13 -6.60 29.20 24.81
N GLN A 14 -5.91 30.33 24.96
CA GLN A 14 -5.05 30.98 23.98
C GLN A 14 -3.76 31.48 24.65
N LEU A 15 -2.62 31.17 24.05
CA LEU A 15 -1.31 31.69 24.37
C LEU A 15 -0.93 32.72 23.30
N ASP A 16 -0.99 33.99 23.64
CA ASP A 16 -0.54 35.07 22.77
C ASP A 16 0.97 35.24 22.87
N ILE A 17 1.67 34.88 21.80
CA ILE A 17 3.09 35.12 21.61
C ILE A 17 3.24 36.51 20.97
N PRO A 18 3.74 37.53 21.69
CA PRO A 18 3.98 38.84 21.10
C PRO A 18 5.10 38.78 20.05
N GLU A 19 5.15 39.75 19.15
CA GLU A 19 6.24 39.84 18.17
C GLU A 19 7.60 39.95 18.89
N PHE A 20 8.56 39.13 18.48
CA PHE A 20 9.94 39.23 18.99
C PHE A 20 10.96 38.94 17.89
N THR A 21 12.12 39.59 17.98
CA THR A 21 13.19 39.44 16.99
C THR A 21 14.33 38.62 17.57
N ILE A 22 14.62 37.48 16.95
CA ILE A 22 15.73 36.61 17.33
C ILE A 22 17.01 37.15 16.70
N LEU A 23 17.95 37.58 17.55
CA LEU A 23 19.32 37.97 17.18
C LEU A 23 19.43 39.08 16.12
N GLY A 24 18.36 39.84 15.86
CA GLY A 24 18.31 40.85 14.81
C GLY A 24 18.24 40.32 13.38
N PHE A 25 18.11 39.01 13.18
CA PHE A 25 18.11 38.37 11.85
C PHE A 25 16.75 37.76 11.46
N HIS A 26 15.90 37.42 12.43
CA HIS A 26 14.59 36.83 12.15
C HIS A 26 13.52 37.34 13.12
N THR A 27 12.51 38.04 12.57
CA THR A 27 11.37 38.53 13.34
C THR A 27 10.27 37.48 13.36
N VAL A 28 10.04 36.90 14.53
CA VAL A 28 8.86 36.07 14.79
C VAL A 28 7.69 37.01 14.99
N GLN A 29 6.75 37.00 14.05
CA GLN A 29 5.53 37.81 14.11
C GLN A 29 4.68 37.40 15.32
N ALA A 30 3.92 38.36 15.86
CA ALA A 30 2.97 38.06 16.92
C ALA A 30 2.02 36.95 16.46
N SER A 31 1.90 35.89 17.25
CA SER A 31 1.09 34.72 16.93
C SER A 31 0.34 34.24 18.15
N THR A 32 -0.89 33.80 17.95
CA THR A 32 -1.71 33.23 19.02
C THR A 32 -1.75 31.73 18.81
N ILE A 33 -1.35 30.96 19.83
CA ILE A 33 -1.49 29.51 19.83
C ILE A 33 -2.64 29.17 20.78
N SER A 34 -3.80 28.80 20.25
CA SER A 34 -4.89 28.30 21.07
C SER A 34 -4.77 26.81 21.37
N VAL A 35 -5.42 26.38 22.45
CA VAL A 35 -5.65 24.96 22.75
C VAL A 35 -6.40 24.30 21.60
N ASP A 36 -7.28 25.02 20.91
CA ASP A 36 -7.97 24.51 19.73
C ASP A 36 -7.06 24.44 18.49
N ASP A 37 -6.07 25.32 18.36
CA ASP A 37 -5.02 25.22 17.33
C ASP A 37 -4.10 24.02 17.61
N ILE A 38 -3.74 23.77 18.87
CA ILE A 38 -2.98 22.57 19.27
C ILE A 38 -3.81 21.31 19.01
N LYS A 39 -5.10 21.30 19.38
CA LYS A 39 -6.00 20.19 19.06
C LYS A 39 -6.11 19.99 17.56
N GLN A 40 -6.27 21.05 16.78
CA GLN A 40 -6.38 20.95 15.32
C GLN A 40 -5.07 20.48 14.71
N ILE A 41 -3.90 20.91 15.20
CA ILE A 41 -2.60 20.40 14.75
C ILE A 41 -2.44 18.92 15.12
N ILE A 42 -2.87 18.49 16.32
CA ILE A 42 -2.85 17.09 16.74
C ILE A 42 -3.82 16.27 15.88
N ILE A 43 -5.04 16.78 15.62
CA ILE A 43 -6.04 16.14 14.75
C ILE A 43 -5.54 16.07 13.32
N ASP A 44 -5.01 17.14 12.76
CA ASP A 44 -4.45 17.22 11.41
C ASP A 44 -3.23 16.30 11.28
N LEU A 45 -2.42 16.15 12.32
CA LEU A 45 -1.28 15.24 12.34
C LEU A 45 -1.73 13.79 12.51
N ILE A 46 -2.73 13.51 13.35
CA ILE A 46 -3.38 12.20 13.46
C ILE A 46 -4.04 11.84 12.14
N ASP A 47 -4.76 12.76 11.51
CA ASP A 47 -5.39 12.58 10.20
C ASP A 47 -4.33 12.46 9.10
N LEU A 48 -3.22 13.19 9.16
CA LEU A 48 -2.08 13.00 8.27
C LEU A 48 -1.45 11.62 8.47
N ILE A 49 -1.41 11.08 9.69
CA ILE A 49 -0.82 9.76 9.99
C ILE A 49 -1.81 8.61 9.68
N ILE A 50 -3.10 8.79 9.94
CA ILE A 50 -4.17 7.86 9.60
C ILE A 50 -4.37 7.81 8.09
N ASN A 51 -4.36 8.99 7.44
CA ASN A 51 -4.40 9.16 5.99
C ASN A 51 -3.01 9.28 5.38
N ILE A 52 -1.95 8.85 6.09
CA ILE A 52 -0.65 8.62 5.47
C ILE A 52 -0.93 7.45 4.51
N GLU A 53 -1.17 7.78 3.25
CA GLU A 53 -0.76 6.89 2.19
C GLU A 53 0.70 6.61 2.50
N VAL A 54 1.01 5.38 2.90
CA VAL A 54 2.36 4.90 3.16
C VAL A 54 3.17 5.07 1.88
N LYS A 55 3.68 6.27 1.66
CA LYS A 55 4.69 6.63 0.67
C LYS A 55 6.07 6.67 1.33
N LEU A 56 6.14 6.53 2.65
CA LEU A 56 7.41 6.47 3.39
C LEU A 56 8.11 5.10 3.32
N PHE A 57 7.45 4.12 2.74
CA PHE A 57 8.09 3.06 1.98
C PHE A 57 7.33 3.02 0.67
N ASP A 58 7.90 3.58 -0.39
CA ASP A 58 7.45 3.21 -1.71
C ASP A 58 7.85 1.73 -1.92
N ILE A 59 7.01 0.83 -1.38
CA ILE A 59 7.04 -0.58 -1.70
C ILE A 59 6.78 -0.72 -3.21
N GLY A 60 6.17 0.26 -3.88
CA GLY A 60 6.13 0.40 -5.33
C GLY A 60 7.43 0.90 -5.98
N ALA A 61 8.46 1.35 -5.25
CA ALA A 61 9.80 1.60 -5.81
C ALA A 61 10.70 0.38 -5.68
N SER A 62 10.43 -0.52 -4.73
CA SER A 62 11.16 -1.79 -4.54
C SER A 62 10.44 -3.02 -5.12
N PHE A 63 9.13 -2.91 -5.37
CA PHE A 63 8.28 -3.88 -6.06
C PHE A 63 7.48 -3.22 -7.20
N GLY A 64 7.98 -2.13 -7.78
CA GLY A 64 7.34 -1.39 -8.88
C GLY A 64 7.03 -2.19 -10.13
N ASP A 65 7.52 -3.42 -10.20
CA ASP A 65 7.20 -4.38 -11.27
C ASP A 65 6.24 -5.50 -10.87
N LEU A 66 5.61 -5.45 -9.70
CA LEU A 66 4.47 -6.32 -9.36
C LEU A 66 3.20 -5.50 -9.20
N SER A 67 2.94 -4.65 -10.19
CA SER A 67 1.59 -4.20 -10.50
C SER A 67 0.79 -5.37 -11.07
N MET A 68 -0.50 -5.42 -10.75
CA MET A 68 -1.45 -6.44 -11.21
C MET A 68 -1.81 -6.24 -12.71
N THR A 69 -0.77 -6.08 -13.55
CA THR A 69 -0.84 -5.62 -14.95
C THR A 69 -0.20 -6.61 -15.91
N TYR A 70 -0.06 -7.88 -15.51
CA TYR A 70 0.29 -8.97 -16.42
C TYR A 70 -0.93 -9.64 -17.07
N LEU A 71 -1.99 -8.89 -17.31
CA LEU A 71 -2.86 -9.17 -18.45
C LEU A 71 -2.37 -8.30 -19.60
N ALA A 72 -1.88 -8.93 -20.66
CA ALA A 72 -1.60 -8.23 -21.91
C ALA A 72 -2.82 -7.37 -22.27
N ALA A 73 -2.61 -6.09 -22.52
CA ALA A 73 -3.63 -5.21 -23.07
C ALA A 73 -4.21 -5.88 -24.32
N LEU A 74 -5.48 -6.26 -24.25
CA LEU A 74 -6.21 -6.73 -25.42
C LEU A 74 -6.19 -5.61 -26.48
N PRO A 75 -5.99 -5.94 -27.77
CA PRO A 75 -6.04 -4.93 -28.82
C PRO A 75 -7.41 -4.24 -28.80
N GLU A 76 -7.37 -2.92 -28.85
CA GLU A 76 -8.54 -2.04 -28.85
C GLU A 76 -9.37 -2.31 -30.11
N VAL A 77 -10.55 -2.93 -29.94
CA VAL A 77 -11.53 -3.10 -31.03
C VAL A 77 -12.33 -1.81 -31.12
N SER A 78 -11.94 -0.91 -32.03
CA SER A 78 -12.75 0.27 -32.35
C SER A 78 -13.99 -0.15 -33.15
N LEU A 79 -15.18 0.05 -32.58
CA LEU A 79 -16.44 -0.01 -33.33
C LEU A 79 -16.57 1.26 -34.20
N PRO A 80 -17.18 1.18 -35.40
CA PRO A 80 -17.37 2.36 -36.25
C PRO A 80 -18.30 3.39 -35.57
N GLU A 81 -17.95 4.66 -35.76
CA GLU A 81 -18.63 5.84 -35.21
C GLU A 81 -20.07 5.95 -35.74
N ILE A 82 -21.05 5.91 -34.83
CA ILE A 82 -22.46 6.20 -35.15
C ILE A 82 -22.68 7.70 -34.98
N THR A 83 -22.88 8.42 -36.08
CA THR A 83 -23.24 9.85 -36.06
C THR A 83 -24.69 10.01 -35.62
N VAL A 84 -24.91 10.70 -34.50
CA VAL A 84 -26.25 11.06 -34.01
C VAL A 84 -26.71 12.34 -34.74
N PRO A 85 -27.91 12.39 -35.34
CA PRO A 85 -28.38 13.62 -35.99
C PRO A 85 -28.65 14.72 -34.94
N GLU A 86 -28.34 15.98 -35.29
CA GLU A 86 -28.54 17.16 -34.45
C GLU A 86 -29.97 17.26 -33.92
N PHE A 87 -30.11 17.23 -32.58
CA PHE A 87 -31.36 17.59 -31.92
C PHE A 87 -31.43 19.10 -31.74
N SER A 88 -32.45 19.74 -32.31
CA SER A 88 -32.86 21.10 -31.91
C SER A 88 -34.01 21.00 -30.92
N PHE A 89 -33.86 21.65 -29.76
CA PHE A 89 -34.92 21.69 -28.74
C PHE A 89 -35.94 22.78 -29.07
N PRO A 90 -37.26 22.48 -28.97
CA PRO A 90 -38.28 23.52 -29.06
C PRO A 90 -38.29 24.39 -27.80
N THR A 91 -38.62 25.67 -27.96
CA THR A 91 -38.73 26.62 -26.85
C THR A 91 -39.87 26.21 -25.90
N LEU A 92 -39.56 26.10 -24.60
CA LEU A 92 -40.51 25.66 -23.58
C LEU A 92 -41.69 26.65 -23.43
N PRO A 93 -42.94 26.15 -23.38
CA PRO A 93 -44.10 26.99 -23.10
C PRO A 93 -44.13 27.37 -21.61
N THR A 94 -44.43 28.64 -21.33
CA THR A 94 -44.62 29.15 -19.97
C THR A 94 -46.00 28.72 -19.44
N VAL A 95 -46.00 27.89 -18.39
CA VAL A 95 -47.21 27.40 -17.72
C VAL A 95 -47.44 28.20 -16.42
N PRO A 96 -48.65 28.71 -16.15
CA PRO A 96 -48.95 29.47 -14.92
C PRO A 96 -48.80 28.61 -13.67
N ALA A 97 -48.20 29.17 -12.62
CA ALA A 97 -47.85 28.48 -11.38
C ALA A 97 -49.07 27.89 -10.64
N GLU A 98 -50.28 28.41 -10.84
CA GLU A 98 -51.47 27.90 -10.15
C GLU A 98 -51.88 26.49 -10.61
N LYS A 99 -51.48 26.04 -11.82
CA LYS A 99 -51.77 24.68 -12.31
C LYS A 99 -50.79 23.61 -11.83
N LEU A 100 -49.65 23.99 -11.23
CA LEU A 100 -48.63 23.03 -10.77
C LEU A 100 -48.97 22.40 -9.41
N ILE A 101 -49.91 22.99 -8.65
CA ILE A 101 -50.21 22.57 -7.28
C ILE A 101 -51.19 21.37 -7.26
N GLU A 102 -52.12 21.27 -8.22
CA GLU A 102 -53.04 20.11 -8.30
C GLU A 102 -52.39 18.86 -8.91
N THR A 103 -51.28 19.00 -9.65
CA THR A 103 -50.60 17.88 -10.33
C THR A 103 -49.53 17.15 -9.50
N LEU A 104 -49.26 17.58 -8.27
CA LEU A 104 -48.26 16.97 -7.37
C LEU A 104 -48.79 15.80 -6.53
N GLN A 105 -49.80 15.08 -7.01
CA GLN A 105 -49.99 13.69 -6.55
C GLN A 105 -49.02 12.82 -7.35
N LEU A 106 -47.85 12.55 -6.77
CA LEU A 106 -46.91 11.58 -7.34
C LEU A 106 -47.67 10.25 -7.55
N PRO A 107 -47.71 9.70 -8.77
CA PRO A 107 -48.27 8.38 -8.97
C PRO A 107 -47.45 7.39 -8.14
N THR A 108 -48.12 6.41 -7.54
CA THR A 108 -47.45 5.35 -6.77
C THR A 108 -46.45 4.64 -7.70
N LEU A 109 -45.16 4.92 -7.50
CA LEU A 109 -44.08 4.31 -8.26
C LEU A 109 -43.93 2.86 -7.78
N ASN A 110 -44.62 1.92 -8.43
CA ASN A 110 -44.37 0.51 -8.24
C ASN A 110 -43.04 0.18 -8.92
N LEU A 111 -41.95 0.17 -8.15
CA LEU A 111 -40.68 -0.40 -8.58
C LEU A 111 -40.95 -1.83 -9.08
N PRO A 112 -40.44 -2.24 -10.26
CA PRO A 112 -40.58 -3.62 -10.71
C PRO A 112 -40.03 -4.55 -9.63
N VAL A 113 -40.78 -5.62 -9.34
CA VAL A 113 -40.38 -6.63 -8.37
C VAL A 113 -39.03 -7.18 -8.80
N ILE A 114 -38.00 -7.04 -7.95
CA ILE A 114 -36.70 -7.69 -8.18
C ILE A 114 -36.98 -9.17 -8.40
N PRO A 115 -36.62 -9.75 -9.56
CA PRO A 115 -36.93 -11.15 -9.86
C PRO A 115 -36.41 -12.04 -8.74
N ARG A 116 -37.29 -12.82 -8.12
CA ARG A 116 -36.94 -13.73 -7.01
C ARG A 116 -36.39 -15.07 -7.52
N GLU A 117 -36.51 -15.34 -8.82
CA GLU A 117 -36.18 -16.62 -9.43
C GLU A 117 -35.31 -16.40 -10.67
N ILE A 118 -34.16 -17.08 -10.70
CA ILE A 118 -33.31 -17.20 -11.89
C ILE A 118 -33.87 -18.37 -12.70
N THR A 119 -34.17 -18.13 -13.97
CA THR A 119 -34.66 -19.17 -14.89
C THR A 119 -33.71 -19.32 -16.08
N ILE A 120 -33.48 -20.56 -16.52
CA ILE A 120 -32.69 -20.85 -17.72
C ILE A 120 -33.65 -21.04 -18.89
N PRO A 121 -33.57 -20.22 -19.95
CA PRO A 121 -34.43 -20.38 -21.12
C PRO A 121 -34.09 -21.66 -21.87
N GLY A 122 -35.11 -22.44 -22.24
CA GLY A 122 -34.94 -23.66 -23.02
C GLY A 122 -34.94 -23.39 -24.51
N PHE A 123 -33.76 -23.28 -25.12
CA PHE A 123 -33.60 -23.06 -26.56
C PHE A 123 -32.81 -24.17 -27.27
N GLY A 124 -32.51 -25.28 -26.58
CA GLY A 124 -31.82 -26.42 -27.17
C GLY A 124 -30.32 -26.14 -27.33
N LYS A 125 -29.76 -26.45 -28.50
CA LYS A 125 -28.33 -26.35 -28.80
C LYS A 125 -28.09 -25.50 -30.05
N LEU A 126 -27.34 -24.42 -29.89
CA LEU A 126 -26.87 -23.56 -30.98
C LEU A 126 -25.36 -23.75 -31.12
N ARG A 127 -24.89 -24.14 -32.30
CA ARG A 127 -23.46 -24.33 -32.59
C ARG A 127 -23.07 -23.57 -33.85
N TYR A 128 -21.94 -22.88 -33.80
CA TYR A 128 -21.26 -22.36 -34.99
C TYR A 128 -19.88 -23.00 -35.12
N GLU A 129 -19.42 -23.17 -36.36
CA GLU A 129 -18.05 -23.57 -36.65
C GLU A 129 -17.58 -22.85 -37.92
N ILE A 130 -16.45 -22.15 -37.83
CA ILE A 130 -15.78 -21.48 -38.95
C ILE A 130 -14.40 -22.13 -39.09
N LYS A 131 -14.11 -22.65 -40.28
CA LYS A 131 -12.82 -23.23 -40.63
C LYS A 131 -12.26 -22.54 -41.87
N VAL A 132 -11.08 -21.94 -41.74
CA VAL A 132 -10.36 -21.33 -42.85
C VAL A 132 -9.09 -22.14 -43.07
N ASN A 133 -8.96 -22.70 -44.27
CA ASN A 133 -7.78 -23.46 -44.69
C ASN A 133 -7.04 -22.65 -45.76
N SER A 134 -5.80 -22.30 -45.48
CA SER A 134 -4.85 -21.77 -46.46
C SER A 134 -3.69 -22.76 -46.66
N PRO A 135 -2.87 -22.62 -47.71
CA PRO A 135 -1.73 -23.51 -47.93
C PRO A 135 -0.70 -23.53 -46.78
N PHE A 136 -0.66 -22.48 -45.95
CA PHE A 136 0.35 -22.30 -44.91
C PHE A 136 -0.23 -22.28 -43.49
N TYR A 137 -1.55 -22.13 -43.34
CA TYR A 137 -2.20 -21.99 -42.04
C TYR A 137 -3.64 -22.49 -42.05
N ILE A 138 -4.01 -23.22 -40.99
CA ILE A 138 -5.36 -23.72 -40.74
C ILE A 138 -5.83 -23.08 -39.43
N ILE A 139 -6.98 -22.43 -39.47
CA ILE A 139 -7.65 -21.92 -38.27
C ILE A 139 -9.07 -22.48 -38.18
N ARG A 140 -9.43 -22.96 -36.99
CA ARG A 140 -10.76 -23.48 -36.66
C ARG A 140 -11.26 -22.75 -35.43
N ASN A 141 -12.42 -22.11 -35.54
CA ASN A 141 -13.14 -21.51 -34.43
C ASN A 141 -14.50 -22.18 -34.33
N ALA A 142 -14.90 -22.60 -33.14
CA ALA A 142 -16.24 -23.08 -32.90
C ALA A 142 -16.73 -22.57 -31.55
N ALA A 143 -18.00 -22.20 -31.47
CA ALA A 143 -18.65 -22.06 -30.19
C ALA A 143 -19.99 -22.77 -30.21
N GLU A 144 -20.43 -23.11 -29.01
CA GLU A 144 -21.66 -23.83 -28.77
C GLU A 144 -22.31 -23.28 -27.50
N VAL A 145 -23.61 -23.04 -27.56
CA VAL A 145 -24.41 -22.72 -26.37
C VAL A 145 -25.55 -23.72 -26.32
N GLN A 146 -25.71 -24.38 -25.17
CA GLN A 146 -26.76 -25.36 -24.97
C GLN A 146 -27.44 -25.22 -23.60
N SER A 147 -28.75 -25.37 -23.60
CA SER A 147 -29.57 -25.57 -22.40
C SER A 147 -29.83 -27.06 -22.20
N SER A 148 -29.55 -27.61 -21.01
CA SER A 148 -29.90 -28.98 -20.61
C SER A 148 -30.78 -28.96 -19.36
N PHE A 149 -31.78 -29.84 -19.34
CA PHE A 149 -32.73 -29.97 -18.23
C PHE A 149 -32.79 -31.44 -17.84
N ASP A 150 -32.14 -31.78 -16.73
CA ASP A 150 -32.31 -33.08 -16.07
C ASP A 150 -33.32 -32.93 -14.93
N ASP A 151 -33.88 -34.06 -14.47
CA ASP A 151 -34.90 -34.09 -13.41
C ASP A 151 -34.50 -33.24 -12.20
N ASP A 152 -33.21 -33.17 -11.86
CA ASP A 152 -32.70 -32.49 -10.67
C ASP A 152 -31.91 -31.20 -10.92
N THR A 153 -31.60 -30.84 -12.18
CA THR A 153 -30.75 -29.66 -12.47
C THR A 153 -31.05 -29.08 -13.85
N SER A 154 -31.31 -27.77 -13.90
CA SER A 154 -31.33 -26.99 -15.14
C SER A 154 -29.95 -26.36 -15.36
N GLN A 155 -29.38 -26.45 -16.55
CA GLN A 155 -28.06 -25.93 -16.85
C GLN A 155 -28.00 -25.23 -18.20
N LEU A 156 -27.26 -24.12 -18.26
CA LEU A 156 -26.84 -23.43 -19.46
C LEU A 156 -25.33 -23.58 -19.56
N THR A 157 -24.84 -24.10 -20.68
CA THR A 157 -23.40 -24.24 -20.94
C THR A 157 -23.03 -23.58 -22.25
N ALA A 158 -21.97 -22.80 -22.24
CA ALA A 158 -21.32 -22.24 -23.41
C ALA A 158 -19.91 -22.80 -23.53
N PHE A 159 -19.51 -23.14 -24.74
CA PHE A 159 -18.17 -23.61 -25.09
C PHE A 159 -17.60 -22.72 -26.19
N VAL A 160 -16.33 -22.35 -26.08
CA VAL A 160 -15.58 -21.69 -27.15
C VAL A 160 -14.30 -22.48 -27.37
N THR A 161 -14.04 -22.86 -28.61
CA THR A 161 -12.82 -23.53 -29.03
C THR A 161 -12.20 -22.77 -30.18
N SER A 162 -10.89 -22.52 -30.12
CA SER A 162 -10.13 -21.95 -31.23
C SER A 162 -8.80 -22.66 -31.36
N GLN A 163 -8.49 -23.11 -32.57
CA GLN A 163 -7.26 -23.83 -32.87
C GLN A 163 -6.60 -23.22 -34.11
N GLY A 164 -5.32 -22.90 -33.98
CA GLY A 164 -4.46 -22.50 -35.08
C GLY A 164 -3.39 -23.55 -35.33
N THR A 165 -3.12 -23.89 -36.59
CA THR A 165 -2.08 -24.86 -36.95
C THR A 165 -1.38 -24.46 -38.25
N SER A 166 -0.06 -24.35 -38.18
CA SER A 166 0.87 -24.12 -39.28
C SER A 166 1.82 -25.30 -39.38
N LEU A 167 2.09 -25.76 -40.61
CA LEU A 167 3.12 -26.79 -40.86
C LEU A 167 4.54 -26.22 -40.81
N ASN A 168 4.69 -24.92 -41.12
CA ASN A 168 6.01 -24.29 -41.30
C ASN A 168 6.43 -23.42 -40.10
N PHE A 169 5.48 -23.00 -39.26
CA PHE A 169 5.72 -22.03 -38.19
C PHE A 169 5.05 -22.49 -36.89
N GLU A 170 5.76 -23.25 -36.06
CA GLU A 170 5.24 -23.74 -34.77
C GLU A 170 4.78 -22.62 -33.84
N SER A 171 5.37 -21.42 -33.95
CA SER A 171 4.97 -20.22 -33.22
C SER A 171 3.60 -19.67 -33.59
N LEU A 172 2.93 -20.23 -34.60
CA LEU A 172 1.54 -19.91 -34.95
C LEU A 172 0.55 -20.98 -34.44
N ASN A 173 1.05 -22.06 -33.82
CA ASN A 173 0.24 -23.16 -33.33
C ASN A 173 -0.29 -22.84 -31.94
N PHE A 174 -1.61 -22.82 -31.81
CA PHE A 174 -2.26 -22.62 -30.52
C PHE A 174 -3.54 -23.44 -30.41
N ASN A 175 -3.93 -23.70 -29.16
CA ASN A 175 -5.22 -24.26 -28.81
C ASN A 175 -5.84 -23.44 -27.68
N LEU A 176 -7.12 -23.11 -27.80
CA LEU A 176 -7.92 -22.43 -26.81
C LEU A 176 -9.19 -23.24 -26.62
N ASP A 177 -9.45 -23.65 -25.38
CA ASP A 177 -10.68 -24.31 -24.96
C ASP A 177 -11.23 -23.55 -23.75
N SER A 178 -12.45 -23.04 -23.84
CA SER A 178 -13.12 -22.35 -22.76
C SER A 178 -14.54 -22.85 -22.59
N THR A 179 -14.98 -23.01 -21.35
CA THR A 179 -16.34 -23.40 -21.00
C THR A 179 -16.86 -22.44 -19.95
N ALA A 180 -18.07 -21.93 -20.12
CA ALA A 180 -18.81 -21.22 -19.07
C ALA A 180 -20.12 -21.95 -18.81
N ARG A 181 -20.47 -22.18 -17.54
CA ARG A 181 -21.70 -22.85 -17.15
C ARG A 181 -22.43 -22.11 -16.04
N ILE A 182 -23.75 -22.10 -16.12
CA ILE A 182 -24.65 -21.72 -15.03
C ILE A 182 -25.59 -22.90 -14.81
N ALA A 183 -25.60 -23.45 -13.60
CA ALA A 183 -26.46 -24.54 -13.19
C ALA A 183 -27.36 -24.11 -12.03
N LEU A 184 -28.61 -24.57 -12.07
CA LEU A 184 -29.65 -24.37 -11.07
C LEU A 184 -30.11 -25.76 -10.57
N PRO A 185 -29.39 -26.38 -9.62
CA PRO A 185 -29.83 -27.62 -8.99
C PRO A 185 -31.10 -27.42 -8.15
N LYS A 186 -31.89 -28.49 -7.98
CA LYS A 186 -32.98 -28.51 -6.99
C LYS A 186 -32.47 -28.12 -5.60
N GLY A 187 -33.25 -27.30 -4.89
CA GLY A 187 -32.90 -26.81 -3.56
C GLY A 187 -32.29 -25.40 -3.54
N GLY A 188 -32.56 -24.55 -4.55
CA GLY A 188 -32.27 -23.11 -4.49
C GLY A 188 -30.80 -22.73 -4.61
N ARG A 189 -29.95 -23.64 -5.14
CA ARG A 189 -28.54 -23.35 -5.40
C ARG A 189 -28.37 -22.76 -6.79
N VAL A 190 -27.43 -21.83 -6.91
CA VAL A 190 -26.97 -21.30 -8.20
C VAL A 190 -25.47 -21.55 -8.29
N ILE A 191 -25.03 -22.28 -9.30
CA ILE A 191 -23.62 -22.60 -9.53
C ILE A 191 -23.20 -21.97 -10.85
N ALA A 192 -22.28 -21.02 -10.80
CA ALA A 192 -21.59 -20.50 -11.98
C ALA A 192 -20.18 -21.09 -11.99
N ALA A 193 -19.70 -21.61 -13.11
CA ALA A 193 -18.32 -22.04 -13.23
C ALA A 193 -17.77 -21.75 -14.62
N GLU A 194 -16.47 -21.54 -14.70
CA GLU A 194 -15.75 -21.30 -15.94
C GLU A 194 -14.45 -22.11 -15.94
N THR A 195 -14.11 -22.67 -17.10
CA THR A 195 -12.79 -23.18 -17.38
C THR A 195 -12.22 -22.46 -18.59
N PHE A 196 -10.93 -22.16 -18.55
CA PHE A 196 -10.20 -21.55 -19.65
C PHE A 196 -8.82 -22.20 -19.76
N LYS A 197 -8.55 -22.79 -20.92
CA LYS A 197 -7.30 -23.45 -21.23
C LYS A 197 -6.73 -22.90 -22.53
N PHE A 198 -5.57 -22.28 -22.44
CA PHE A 198 -4.81 -21.83 -23.60
C PHE A 198 -3.48 -22.57 -23.65
N THR A 199 -3.12 -23.07 -24.83
CA THR A 199 -1.85 -23.77 -25.06
C THR A 199 -1.19 -23.20 -26.29
N HIS A 200 0.01 -22.68 -26.13
CA HIS A 200 0.89 -22.18 -27.18
C HIS A 200 2.33 -22.59 -26.85
N ALA A 201 3.22 -22.58 -27.84
CA ALA A 201 4.62 -22.98 -27.65
C ALA A 201 5.34 -22.17 -26.55
N PHE A 202 4.96 -20.90 -26.38
CA PHE A 202 5.60 -19.99 -25.41
C PHE A 202 4.75 -19.64 -24.19
N LEU A 203 3.45 -19.97 -24.21
CA LEU A 203 2.51 -19.58 -23.17
C LEU A 203 1.46 -20.66 -23.00
N ALA A 204 1.23 -21.09 -21.77
CA ALA A 204 0.08 -21.92 -21.41
C ALA A 204 -0.66 -21.30 -20.23
N VAL A 205 -1.98 -21.35 -20.27
CA VAL A 205 -2.87 -20.89 -19.20
C VAL A 205 -3.87 -21.99 -18.92
N ASP A 206 -4.07 -22.32 -17.65
CA ASP A 206 -5.08 -23.26 -17.17
C ASP A 206 -5.82 -22.59 -16.00
N HIS A 207 -7.06 -22.20 -16.21
CA HIS A 207 -7.88 -21.48 -15.26
C HIS A 207 -9.19 -22.25 -15.02
N ASP A 208 -9.52 -22.46 -13.76
CA ASP A 208 -10.77 -23.06 -13.30
C ASP A 208 -11.35 -22.18 -12.19
N VAL A 209 -12.61 -21.76 -12.33
CA VAL A 209 -13.31 -20.98 -11.32
C VAL A 209 -14.72 -21.51 -11.14
N SER A 210 -15.19 -21.52 -9.89
CA SER A 210 -16.53 -21.94 -9.51
C SER A 210 -17.06 -21.04 -8.40
N VAL A 211 -18.30 -20.62 -8.52
CA VAL A 211 -19.04 -19.84 -7.53
C VAL A 211 -20.39 -20.51 -7.29
N THR A 212 -20.69 -20.80 -6.03
CA THR A 212 -21.95 -21.38 -5.58
C THR A 212 -22.66 -20.41 -4.64
N PHE A 213 -23.88 -20.04 -4.97
CA PHE A 213 -24.78 -19.27 -4.12
C PHE A 213 -25.83 -20.19 -3.50
N TYR A 214 -26.07 -20.04 -2.19
CA TYR A 214 -27.04 -20.84 -1.44
C TYR A 214 -27.44 -20.12 -0.14
N ASP A 215 -28.75 -19.96 0.12
CA ASP A 215 -29.31 -19.41 1.38
C ASP A 215 -28.56 -18.16 1.90
N PHE A 216 -28.39 -17.15 1.03
CA PHE A 216 -27.65 -15.89 1.28
C PHE A 216 -26.14 -16.01 1.51
N SER A 217 -25.57 -17.21 1.31
CA SER A 217 -24.13 -17.42 1.30
C SER A 217 -23.62 -17.63 -0.13
N ALA A 218 -22.40 -17.17 -0.36
CA ALA A 218 -21.56 -17.48 -1.49
C ALA A 218 -20.33 -18.29 -1.06
N GLN A 219 -19.96 -19.25 -1.88
CA GLN A 219 -18.69 -19.97 -1.84
C GLN A 219 -18.05 -19.88 -3.23
N ALA A 220 -16.82 -19.38 -3.32
CA ALA A 220 -16.07 -19.29 -4.57
C ALA A 220 -14.71 -19.96 -4.44
N SER A 221 -14.23 -20.55 -5.52
CA SER A 221 -12.88 -21.07 -5.65
C SER A 221 -12.35 -20.77 -7.04
N ALA A 222 -11.10 -20.36 -7.15
CA ALA A 222 -10.41 -20.19 -8.42
C ALA A 222 -9.02 -20.82 -8.35
N LYS A 223 -8.59 -21.46 -9.43
CA LYS A 223 -7.25 -21.99 -9.62
C LYS A 223 -6.74 -21.53 -10.97
N THR A 224 -5.60 -20.84 -10.98
CA THR A 224 -4.98 -20.34 -12.20
C THR A 224 -3.55 -20.80 -12.26
N ILE A 225 -3.16 -21.41 -13.38
CA ILE A 225 -1.79 -21.79 -13.69
C ILE A 225 -1.39 -21.07 -14.97
N VAL A 226 -0.32 -20.29 -14.93
CA VAL A 226 0.27 -19.63 -16.09
C VAL A 226 1.70 -20.11 -16.25
N LYS A 227 2.07 -20.55 -17.46
CA LYS A 227 3.42 -21.00 -17.79
C LYS A 227 3.93 -20.22 -18.97
N ALA A 228 5.09 -19.59 -18.84
CA ALA A 228 5.80 -18.94 -19.94
C ALA A 228 7.10 -19.70 -20.20
N THR A 229 7.33 -20.14 -21.44
CA THR A 229 8.52 -20.92 -21.79
C THR A 229 9.14 -20.39 -23.07
N THR A 230 10.41 -20.01 -23.00
CA THR A 230 11.25 -19.65 -24.15
C THR A 230 12.59 -20.37 -24.01
N ALA A 231 13.47 -20.23 -24.99
CA ALA A 231 14.82 -20.79 -24.91
C ALA A 231 15.63 -20.27 -23.71
N ALA A 232 15.42 -19.01 -23.32
CA ALA A 232 16.19 -18.36 -22.26
C ALA A 232 15.44 -18.24 -20.93
N TYR A 233 14.12 -18.44 -20.92
CA TYR A 233 13.28 -18.10 -19.77
C TYR A 233 12.17 -19.13 -19.58
N ASN A 234 12.04 -19.66 -18.37
CA ASN A 234 10.96 -20.54 -17.96
C ASN A 234 10.33 -19.98 -16.69
N ALA A 235 9.01 -19.78 -16.69
CA ALA A 235 8.30 -19.32 -15.51
C ALA A 235 6.96 -20.04 -15.34
N GLU A 236 6.56 -20.20 -14.09
CA GLU A 236 5.28 -20.78 -13.69
C GLU A 236 4.70 -19.96 -12.53
N LEU A 237 3.47 -19.51 -12.70
CA LEU A 237 2.63 -18.92 -11.67
C LEU A 237 1.48 -19.88 -11.39
N LEU A 238 1.24 -20.17 -10.12
CA LEU A 238 0.09 -20.89 -9.61
C LEU A 238 -0.60 -19.99 -8.58
N ASN A 239 -1.89 -19.74 -8.77
CA ASN A 239 -2.72 -18.99 -7.85
C ASN A 239 -3.95 -19.82 -7.49
N GLU A 240 -4.21 -19.97 -6.20
CA GLU A 240 -5.38 -20.64 -5.65
C GLU A 240 -6.11 -19.66 -4.74
N ALA A 241 -7.33 -19.28 -5.11
CA ALA A 241 -8.17 -18.38 -4.33
C ALA A 241 -9.42 -19.10 -3.83
N PHE A 242 -9.85 -18.78 -2.62
CA PHE A 242 -11.06 -19.32 -2.02
C PHE A 242 -11.80 -18.25 -1.23
N LEU A 243 -13.12 -18.24 -1.31
CA LEU A 243 -13.98 -17.33 -0.56
C LEU A 243 -15.19 -18.09 -0.03
N VAL A 244 -15.55 -17.85 1.22
CA VAL A 244 -16.77 -18.36 1.83
C VAL A 244 -17.37 -17.27 2.72
N THR A 245 -18.69 -17.17 2.71
CA THR A 245 -19.45 -16.19 3.52
C THR A 245 -20.38 -16.87 4.53
N LYS A 246 -20.53 -18.19 4.45
CA LYS A 246 -21.35 -18.97 5.39
C LYS A 246 -20.67 -18.98 6.77
N GLY A 247 -21.34 -18.43 7.77
CA GLY A 247 -20.82 -18.34 9.14
C GLY A 247 -19.81 -17.22 9.37
N GLY A 248 -19.64 -16.31 8.41
CA GLY A 248 -18.66 -15.22 8.43
C GLY A 248 -17.92 -15.11 7.10
N LEU A 249 -17.33 -13.94 6.82
CA LEU A 249 -16.47 -13.76 5.65
C LEU A 249 -15.10 -14.42 5.89
N SER A 250 -14.67 -15.28 4.98
CA SER A 250 -13.32 -15.81 4.93
C SER A 250 -12.86 -15.88 3.48
N ALA A 251 -11.76 -15.23 3.16
CA ALA A 251 -11.14 -15.24 1.85
C ALA A 251 -9.66 -15.60 2.00
N THR A 252 -9.15 -16.49 1.14
CA THR A 252 -7.75 -16.87 1.09
C THR A 252 -7.22 -16.80 -0.33
N THR A 253 -5.94 -16.51 -0.48
CA THR A 253 -5.24 -16.56 -1.76
C THR A 253 -3.82 -17.06 -1.53
N ASP A 254 -3.50 -18.19 -2.12
CA ASP A 254 -2.16 -18.78 -2.11
C ASP A 254 -1.58 -18.64 -3.52
N THR A 255 -0.49 -17.88 -3.65
CA THR A 255 0.20 -17.65 -4.92
C THR A 255 1.62 -18.17 -4.81
N SER A 256 2.05 -18.97 -5.78
CA SER A 256 3.44 -19.34 -5.97
C SER A 256 3.89 -18.94 -7.37
N TYR A 257 5.05 -18.31 -7.45
CA TYR A 257 5.70 -17.96 -8.69
C TYR A 257 7.12 -18.51 -8.68
N LYS A 258 7.55 -19.11 -9.78
CA LYS A 258 8.94 -19.50 -9.99
C LYS A 258 9.38 -19.08 -11.39
N HIS A 259 10.64 -18.69 -11.54
CA HIS A 259 11.25 -18.55 -12.84
C HIS A 259 12.72 -18.95 -12.86
N VAL A 260 13.19 -19.31 -14.04
CA VAL A 260 14.58 -19.56 -14.38
C VAL A 260 14.91 -18.75 -15.64
N LEU A 261 15.93 -17.92 -15.54
CA LEU A 261 16.53 -17.15 -16.64
C LEU A 261 17.93 -17.72 -16.91
N ASN A 262 18.19 -18.09 -18.16
CA ASN A 262 19.48 -18.60 -18.62
C ASN A 262 19.85 -17.94 -19.95
N LEU A 263 20.77 -16.97 -19.88
CA LEU A 263 21.31 -16.24 -21.02
C LEU A 263 22.81 -16.55 -21.17
N PRO A 264 23.17 -17.70 -21.76
CA PRO A 264 24.56 -18.15 -21.84
C PRO A 264 25.46 -17.20 -22.64
N THR A 265 24.91 -16.48 -23.63
CA THR A 265 25.65 -15.52 -24.46
C THR A 265 26.28 -14.38 -23.66
N ILE A 266 25.68 -14.02 -22.52
CA ILE A 266 26.19 -12.98 -21.61
C ILE A 266 26.55 -13.55 -20.23
N GLY A 267 26.59 -14.88 -20.08
CA GLY A 267 26.95 -15.56 -18.83
C GLY A 267 26.01 -15.26 -17.66
N LEU A 268 24.73 -14.98 -17.93
CA LEU A 268 23.76 -14.61 -16.90
C LEU A 268 22.83 -15.78 -16.60
N THR A 269 22.81 -16.21 -15.34
CA THR A 269 21.85 -17.19 -14.82
C THR A 269 21.13 -16.63 -13.60
N GLY A 270 19.81 -16.82 -13.57
CA GLY A 270 18.95 -16.36 -12.50
C GLY A 270 17.87 -17.39 -12.21
N GLU A 271 17.60 -17.66 -10.94
CA GLU A 271 16.45 -18.43 -10.49
C GLU A 271 15.75 -17.63 -9.40
N THR A 272 14.42 -17.60 -9.39
CA THR A 272 13.65 -16.97 -8.31
C THR A 272 12.40 -17.79 -8.04
N SER A 273 12.05 -17.91 -6.76
CA SER A 273 10.83 -18.51 -6.27
C SER A 273 10.21 -17.58 -5.23
N VAL A 274 8.90 -17.32 -5.33
CA VAL A 274 8.14 -16.48 -4.41
C VAL A 274 6.85 -17.21 -4.06
N ILE A 275 6.53 -17.26 -2.77
CA ILE A 275 5.27 -17.76 -2.23
C ILE A 275 4.63 -16.61 -1.46
N GLN A 276 3.38 -16.33 -1.77
CA GLN A 276 2.53 -15.37 -1.06
C GLN A 276 1.28 -16.08 -0.55
N LYS A 277 0.94 -15.84 0.71
CA LYS A 277 -0.29 -16.32 1.34
C LYS A 277 -1.05 -15.15 1.90
N VAL A 278 -2.28 -14.96 1.45
CA VAL A 278 -3.21 -13.93 1.93
C VAL A 278 -4.39 -14.61 2.59
N MET A 279 -4.79 -14.11 3.75
CA MET A 279 -6.02 -14.53 4.42
C MET A 279 -6.72 -13.29 4.97
N ALA A 280 -8.00 -13.16 4.67
CA ALA A 280 -8.89 -12.17 5.26
C ALA A 280 -10.06 -12.92 5.92
N ARG A 281 -10.32 -12.63 7.19
CA ARG A 281 -11.37 -13.30 7.95
C ARG A 281 -12.12 -12.31 8.82
N GLN A 282 -13.44 -12.40 8.82
CA GLN A 282 -14.31 -11.69 9.74
C GLN A 282 -14.85 -12.67 10.77
N GLU A 283 -14.56 -12.41 12.04
CA GLU A 283 -15.16 -13.09 13.19
C GLU A 283 -15.96 -12.08 14.00
N SER A 284 -17.29 -12.20 13.98
CA SER A 284 -18.18 -11.20 14.59
C SER A 284 -17.91 -9.80 14.01
N THR A 285 -17.42 -8.87 14.83
CA THR A 285 -17.07 -7.49 14.44
C THR A 285 -15.57 -7.30 14.18
N THR A 286 -14.76 -8.34 14.34
CA THR A 286 -13.30 -8.26 14.12
C THR A 286 -12.96 -8.75 12.72
N ILE A 287 -12.24 -7.93 11.97
CA ILE A 287 -11.66 -8.26 10.67
C ILE A 287 -10.15 -8.45 10.86
N THR A 288 -9.65 -9.61 10.49
CA THR A 288 -8.23 -9.95 10.50
C THR A 288 -7.76 -10.17 9.07
N VAL A 289 -6.71 -9.47 8.65
CA VAL A 289 -6.03 -9.66 7.38
C VAL A 289 -4.59 -10.03 7.65
N THR A 290 -4.10 -11.11 7.05
CA THR A 290 -2.70 -11.53 7.11
C THR A 290 -2.13 -11.71 5.71
N VAL A 291 -0.92 -11.21 5.49
CA VAL A 291 -0.17 -11.40 4.24
C VAL A 291 1.22 -11.91 4.61
N GLY A 292 1.53 -13.14 4.22
CA GLY A 292 2.86 -13.73 4.36
C GLY A 292 3.53 -13.84 3.01
N ASN A 293 4.76 -13.36 2.88
CA ASN A 293 5.59 -13.54 1.69
C ASN A 293 6.87 -14.28 2.07
N GLN A 294 7.30 -15.19 1.20
CA GLN A 294 8.59 -15.86 1.27
C GLN A 294 9.16 -15.96 -0.12
N GLY A 295 10.38 -15.48 -0.31
CA GLY A 295 11.07 -15.48 -1.59
C GLY A 295 12.52 -15.95 -1.46
N THR A 296 12.99 -16.63 -2.49
CA THR A 296 14.39 -16.99 -2.68
C THR A 296 14.79 -16.65 -4.10
N SER A 297 15.94 -16.05 -4.30
CA SER A 297 16.50 -15.83 -5.63
C SER A 297 17.99 -16.14 -5.65
N ALA A 298 18.46 -16.76 -6.72
CA ALA A 298 19.88 -16.93 -7.00
C ALA A 298 20.21 -16.17 -8.28
N PHE A 299 21.17 -15.26 -8.24
CA PHE A 299 21.65 -14.53 -9.43
C PHE A 299 23.17 -14.67 -9.53
N ASN A 300 23.67 -15.29 -10.61
CA ASN A 300 25.09 -15.55 -10.82
C ASN A 300 25.79 -16.10 -9.54
N SER A 301 25.22 -17.15 -8.95
CA SER A 301 25.71 -17.82 -7.73
C SER A 301 25.61 -17.02 -6.42
N HIS A 302 24.94 -15.87 -6.41
CA HIS A 302 24.60 -15.15 -5.18
C HIS A 302 23.16 -15.46 -4.79
N ASP A 303 23.01 -16.17 -3.67
CA ASP A 303 21.71 -16.46 -3.11
C ASP A 303 21.18 -15.24 -2.36
N SER A 304 19.86 -15.09 -2.36
CA SER A 304 19.15 -14.05 -1.66
C SER A 304 17.82 -14.60 -1.17
N THR A 305 17.40 -14.14 0.01
CA THR A 305 16.14 -14.55 0.63
C THR A 305 15.39 -13.33 1.12
N HIS A 306 14.07 -13.44 1.10
CA HIS A 306 13.16 -12.43 1.66
C HIS A 306 12.01 -13.13 2.37
N LYS A 307 11.67 -12.68 3.57
CA LYS A 307 10.49 -13.11 4.29
C LYS A 307 9.80 -11.89 4.88
N SER A 308 8.50 -11.77 4.70
CA SER A 308 7.71 -10.72 5.34
C SER A 308 6.37 -11.25 5.85
N ASP A 309 5.92 -10.76 6.99
CA ASP A 309 4.63 -11.07 7.57
C ASP A 309 3.92 -9.75 7.94
N LEU A 310 2.76 -9.49 7.33
CA LEU A 310 1.84 -8.40 7.67
C LEU A 310 0.62 -8.99 8.37
N GLN A 311 0.20 -8.38 9.47
CA GLN A 311 -1.05 -8.65 10.15
C GLN A 311 -1.77 -7.35 10.45
N VAL A 312 -3.03 -7.25 10.05
CA VAL A 312 -3.93 -6.15 10.35
C VAL A 312 -5.14 -6.71 11.06
N ILE A 313 -5.47 -6.16 12.23
CA ILE A 313 -6.64 -6.53 13.02
C ILE A 313 -7.45 -5.27 13.26
N VAL A 314 -8.68 -5.25 12.79
CA VAL A 314 -9.61 -4.14 12.94
C VAL A 314 -10.82 -4.64 13.70
N ASN A 315 -11.22 -3.93 14.75
CA ASN A 315 -12.51 -4.08 15.39
C ASN A 315 -13.12 -2.68 15.63
N PRO A 316 -14.37 -2.56 16.12
CA PRO A 316 -15.03 -1.25 16.26
C PRO A 316 -14.33 -0.25 17.19
N ALA A 317 -13.40 -0.69 18.04
CA ALA A 317 -12.72 0.17 19.02
C ALA A 317 -11.22 0.34 18.73
N THR A 318 -10.59 -0.60 18.02
CA THR A 318 -9.14 -0.64 17.86
C THR A 318 -8.72 -1.07 16.47
N VAL A 319 -7.62 -0.49 15.99
CA VAL A 319 -6.88 -0.92 14.82
C VAL A 319 -5.47 -1.31 15.26
N LYS A 320 -5.03 -2.51 14.88
CA LYS A 320 -3.68 -3.00 15.10
C LYS A 320 -3.05 -3.42 13.79
N LEU A 321 -1.81 -3.02 13.56
CA LEU A 321 -1.02 -3.40 12.41
C LEU A 321 0.36 -3.83 12.89
N THR A 322 0.83 -4.96 12.39
CA THR A 322 2.19 -5.46 12.60
C THR A 322 2.77 -5.88 11.27
N PHE A 323 3.96 -5.39 10.95
CA PHE A 323 4.74 -5.78 9.79
C PHE A 323 6.15 -6.18 10.24
N ILE A 324 6.60 -7.35 9.80
CA ILE A 324 7.95 -7.84 10.05
C ILE A 324 8.54 -8.24 8.70
N SER A 325 9.79 -7.87 8.44
CA SER A 325 10.51 -8.22 7.22
C SER A 325 11.95 -8.60 7.55
N ASP A 326 12.44 -9.65 6.89
CA ASP A 326 13.83 -10.11 6.93
C ASP A 326 14.28 -10.35 5.49
N THR A 327 15.30 -9.61 5.07
CA THR A 327 15.87 -9.66 3.72
C THR A 327 17.35 -9.92 3.84
N ASP A 328 17.84 -10.99 3.21
CA ASP A 328 19.27 -11.32 3.15
C ASP A 328 19.67 -11.39 1.68
N THR A 329 20.43 -10.39 1.22
CA THR A 329 21.02 -10.36 -0.12
C THR A 329 22.52 -10.15 0.00
N PHE A 330 23.27 -10.41 -1.07
CA PHE A 330 24.71 -10.19 -1.10
C PHE A 330 25.12 -8.72 -0.81
N LEU A 331 24.30 -7.75 -1.25
CA LEU A 331 24.63 -6.32 -1.12
C LEU A 331 23.93 -5.64 0.07
N LEU A 332 22.91 -6.28 0.63
CA LEU A 332 22.07 -5.70 1.66
C LEU A 332 21.40 -6.79 2.50
N ARG A 333 21.65 -6.75 3.80
CA ARG A 333 20.85 -7.44 4.80
C ARG A 333 19.99 -6.43 5.51
N MET A 334 18.71 -6.73 5.70
CA MET A 334 17.78 -5.80 6.30
C MET A 334 16.73 -6.52 7.14
N LYS A 335 16.54 -6.06 8.37
CA LYS A 335 15.48 -6.51 9.27
C LYS A 335 14.62 -5.32 9.66
N GLN A 336 13.31 -5.43 9.44
CA GLN A 336 12.37 -4.36 9.70
C GLN A 336 11.24 -4.85 10.57
N THR A 337 10.79 -3.99 11.47
CA THR A 337 9.61 -4.20 12.28
C THR A 337 8.86 -2.88 12.35
N LEU A 338 7.57 -2.93 12.05
CA LEU A 338 6.68 -1.79 12.14
C LEU A 338 5.42 -2.25 12.89
N SER A 339 5.00 -1.47 13.87
CA SER A 339 3.77 -1.72 14.61
C SER A 339 2.99 -0.43 14.76
N ALA A 340 1.69 -0.50 14.49
CA ALA A 340 0.76 0.59 14.76
C ALA A 340 -0.39 0.06 15.61
N ASP A 341 -0.65 0.71 16.74
CA ASP A 341 -1.78 0.44 17.61
C ASP A 341 -2.59 1.73 17.73
N SER A 342 -3.87 1.67 17.40
CA SER A 342 -4.79 2.78 17.60
C SER A 342 -6.01 2.32 18.37
N VAL A 343 -6.36 3.08 19.41
CA VAL A 343 -7.69 3.07 20.01
C VAL A 343 -8.44 4.25 19.42
N ILE A 344 -9.49 3.95 18.66
CA ILE A 344 -10.25 4.95 17.88
C ILE A 344 -10.72 6.06 18.82
N PHE A 345 -10.44 7.31 18.46
CA PHE A 345 -10.72 8.54 19.24
C PHE A 345 -10.03 8.65 20.61
N SER A 346 -8.99 7.86 20.90
CA SER A 346 -8.28 7.94 22.19
C SER A 346 -6.78 8.10 22.03
N ASN A 347 -6.10 7.13 21.44
CA ASN A 347 -4.66 7.18 21.30
C ASN A 347 -4.18 6.45 20.04
N PHE A 348 -2.99 6.85 19.61
CA PHE A 348 -2.31 6.29 18.47
C PHE A 348 -0.83 6.10 18.82
N LYS A 349 -0.34 4.89 18.63
CA LYS A 349 1.06 4.53 18.79
C LYS A 349 1.57 3.92 17.51
N PHE A 350 2.74 4.37 17.08
CA PHE A 350 3.45 3.80 15.94
C PHE A 350 4.91 3.61 16.32
N ASP A 351 5.45 2.42 16.12
CA ASP A 351 6.85 2.10 16.32
C ASP A 351 7.43 1.55 15.02
N VAL A 352 8.64 1.98 14.69
CA VAL A 352 9.41 1.48 13.54
C VAL A 352 10.82 1.15 13.99
N ARG A 353 11.33 0.02 13.54
CA ARG A 353 12.72 -0.40 13.68
C ARG A 353 13.19 -0.91 12.32
N SER A 354 14.29 -0.38 11.82
CA SER A 354 14.94 -0.85 10.60
C SER A 354 16.42 -1.02 10.88
N GLU A 355 16.92 -2.23 10.68
CA GLU A 355 18.33 -2.59 10.82
C GLU A 355 18.84 -3.01 9.45
N ALA A 356 19.96 -2.45 9.00
CA ALA A 356 20.53 -2.70 7.69
C ALA A 356 22.05 -2.88 7.76
N GLU A 357 22.57 -3.82 6.98
CA GLU A 357 23.99 -4.11 6.85
C GLU A 357 24.34 -4.33 5.37
N GLY A 358 25.55 -3.99 4.96
CA GLY A 358 26.03 -4.18 3.60
C GLY A 358 27.53 -3.92 3.46
N PRO A 359 28.09 -4.02 2.24
CA PRO A 359 29.54 -3.91 2.03
C PRO A 359 30.17 -2.58 2.49
N ALA A 360 29.41 -1.48 2.40
CA ALA A 360 29.84 -0.14 2.84
C ALA A 360 29.23 0.29 4.19
N VAL A 361 28.32 -0.50 4.75
CA VAL A 361 27.53 -0.19 5.95
C VAL A 361 27.66 -1.36 6.91
N LYS A 362 28.52 -1.24 7.91
CA LYS A 362 28.71 -2.31 8.91
C LYS A 362 27.43 -2.55 9.71
N ASN A 363 26.73 -1.48 10.05
CA ASN A 363 25.43 -1.48 10.70
C ASN A 363 24.75 -0.13 10.44
N SER A 364 23.45 -0.12 10.24
CA SER A 364 22.59 1.05 10.25
C SER A 364 21.31 0.67 10.98
N LEU A 365 21.04 1.34 12.09
CA LEU A 365 19.87 1.13 12.92
C LEU A 365 19.07 2.42 12.97
N VAL A 366 17.84 2.35 12.46
CA VAL A 366 16.81 3.37 12.62
C VAL A 366 15.78 2.85 13.62
N VAL A 367 15.48 3.64 14.65
CA VAL A 367 14.40 3.37 15.59
C VAL A 367 13.56 4.62 15.71
N GLY A 368 12.26 4.51 15.44
CA GLY A 368 11.31 5.61 15.55
C GLY A 368 10.10 5.19 16.36
N SER A 369 9.53 6.14 17.10
CA SER A 369 8.24 5.99 17.74
C SER A 369 7.44 7.29 17.66
N ILE A 370 6.14 7.15 17.46
CA ILE A 370 5.14 8.20 17.56
C ILE A 370 4.14 7.76 18.60
N ASN A 371 3.77 8.66 19.50
CA ASN A 371 2.73 8.47 20.48
C ASN A 371 1.86 9.72 20.51
N ALA A 372 0.58 9.57 20.21
CA ALA A 372 -0.41 10.63 20.30
C ALA A 372 -1.52 10.19 21.25
N ASP A 373 -1.76 10.97 22.29
CA ASP A 373 -2.83 10.76 23.26
C ASP A 373 -3.77 11.96 23.24
N LEU A 374 -5.03 11.72 22.88
CA LEU A 374 -6.03 12.78 22.76
C LEU A 374 -6.54 13.24 24.13
N GLN A 375 -6.52 12.38 25.15
CA GLN A 375 -6.98 12.71 26.51
C GLN A 375 -5.99 13.63 27.21
N GLU A 376 -4.69 13.36 27.06
CA GLU A 376 -3.62 14.21 27.57
C GLU A 376 -3.31 15.40 26.66
N MET A 377 -3.90 15.45 25.45
CA MET A 377 -3.54 16.38 24.36
C MET A 377 -2.03 16.39 24.11
N LYS A 378 -1.44 15.20 24.11
CA LYS A 378 0.01 15.01 24.09
C LYS A 378 0.42 14.30 22.81
N PHE A 379 1.39 14.88 22.12
CA PHE A 379 2.05 14.28 20.98
C PHE A 379 3.55 14.12 21.26
N GLU A 380 4.10 12.94 20.98
CA GLU A 380 5.52 12.64 21.09
C GLU A 380 6.01 11.94 19.82
N LEU A 381 7.08 12.45 19.23
CA LEU A 381 7.85 11.81 18.15
C LEU A 381 9.29 11.65 18.63
N LYS A 382 9.80 10.43 18.59
CA LYS A 382 11.21 10.11 18.89
C LYS A 382 11.76 9.32 17.73
N ALA A 383 12.86 9.72 17.14
CA ALA A 383 13.56 8.87 16.20
C ALA A 383 15.08 8.99 16.35
N THR A 384 15.76 7.86 16.19
CA THR A 384 17.22 7.77 16.19
C THR A 384 17.69 7.03 14.96
N HIS A 385 18.83 7.45 14.43
CA HIS A 385 19.53 6.76 13.36
C HIS A 385 21.01 6.67 13.74
N SER A 386 21.50 5.46 13.92
CA SER A 386 22.91 5.18 14.21
C SER A 386 23.48 4.30 13.11
N THR A 387 24.57 4.72 12.48
CA THR A 387 25.21 3.94 11.42
C THR A 387 26.73 3.99 11.50
N ASP A 388 27.36 2.84 11.25
CA ASP A 388 28.80 2.68 11.11
C ASP A 388 29.15 2.38 9.65
N LEU A 389 29.85 3.30 8.99
CA LEU A 389 30.31 3.15 7.62
C LEU A 389 31.71 2.53 7.54
N VAL A 390 31.98 1.80 6.47
CA VAL A 390 33.28 1.19 6.17
C VAL A 390 33.64 1.41 4.71
N GLY A 391 34.93 1.61 4.42
CA GLY A 391 35.45 1.86 3.06
C GLY A 391 36.12 3.23 2.95
N ILE A 392 35.81 3.96 1.88
CA ILE A 392 36.33 5.32 1.60
C ILE A 392 35.98 6.28 2.75
N VAL A 393 34.76 6.17 3.26
CA VAL A 393 34.30 6.84 4.47
C VAL A 393 34.19 5.77 5.56
N ASN A 394 34.94 5.93 6.64
CA ASN A 394 34.90 5.03 7.78
C ASN A 394 34.56 5.82 9.04
N GLY A 395 33.53 5.40 9.78
CA GLY A 395 33.18 6.00 11.06
C GLY A 395 31.69 6.01 11.32
N ALA A 396 31.32 6.60 12.45
CA ALA A 396 29.98 6.56 12.99
C ALA A 396 29.21 7.85 12.71
N PHE A 397 27.94 7.71 12.32
CA PHE A 397 26.94 8.78 12.32
C PHE A 397 25.83 8.44 13.30
N ASN A 398 25.45 9.41 14.12
CA ASN A 398 24.37 9.28 15.08
C ASN A 398 23.48 10.51 14.99
N ASN A 399 22.20 10.29 14.72
CA ASN A 399 21.20 11.32 14.61
C ASN A 399 20.07 10.99 15.56
N ALA A 400 19.51 11.99 16.21
CA ALA A 400 18.35 11.85 17.07
C ALA A 400 17.44 13.06 16.88
N ILE A 401 16.15 12.80 16.80
CA ILE A 401 15.09 13.80 16.85
C ILE A 401 14.13 13.43 17.96
N ASN A 402 13.74 14.42 18.75
CA ASN A 402 12.70 14.28 19.75
C ASN A 402 11.83 15.53 19.73
N VAL A 403 10.55 15.32 19.46
CA VAL A 403 9.51 16.35 19.46
C VAL A 403 8.46 15.93 20.47
N ALA A 404 8.10 16.84 21.38
CA ALA A 404 6.98 16.65 22.28
C ALA A 404 6.14 17.92 22.32
N VAL A 405 4.84 17.78 22.19
CA VAL A 405 3.88 18.89 22.18
C VAL A 405 2.76 18.55 23.15
N CYS A 406 2.52 19.42 24.12
CA CYS A 406 1.33 19.41 24.96
C CYS A 406 0.92 20.86 25.31
N PRO A 407 -0.24 21.09 25.94
CA PRO A 407 -0.75 22.45 26.18
C PRO A 407 0.17 23.35 27.03
N THR A 408 1.07 22.77 27.81
CA THR A 408 1.92 23.52 28.76
C THR A 408 3.39 23.52 28.37
N GLU A 409 3.78 22.73 27.37
CA GLU A 409 5.17 22.58 26.98
C GLU A 409 5.29 22.10 25.53
N VAL A 410 6.20 22.74 24.80
CA VAL A 410 6.64 22.33 23.47
C VAL A 410 8.15 22.13 23.50
N VAL A 411 8.60 20.90 23.21
CA VAL A 411 10.02 20.52 23.16
C VAL A 411 10.36 20.07 21.74
N PHE A 412 11.41 20.65 21.20
CA PHE A 412 12.08 20.18 20.00
C PHE A 412 13.54 19.93 20.33
N SER A 413 14.07 18.77 19.98
CA SER A 413 15.49 18.52 19.99
C SER A 413 15.94 17.72 18.78
N PHE A 414 17.07 18.11 18.24
CA PHE A 414 17.71 17.51 17.09
C PHE A 414 19.21 17.41 17.39
N GLN A 415 19.78 16.22 17.32
CA GLN A 415 21.18 15.97 17.60
C GLN A 415 21.78 15.21 16.44
N ASN A 416 22.91 15.67 15.92
CA ASN A 416 23.62 15.01 14.83
C ASN A 416 25.09 14.97 15.16
N LYS A 417 25.68 13.79 15.13
CA LYS A 417 27.07 13.56 15.45
C LYS A 417 27.66 12.67 14.37
N GLY A 418 28.71 13.14 13.71
CA GLY A 418 29.45 12.39 12.70
C GLY A 418 30.91 12.38 13.06
N ASN A 419 31.46 11.20 13.36
CA ASN A 419 32.89 11.01 13.57
C ASN A 419 33.41 10.09 12.47
N THR A 420 34.02 10.67 11.46
CA THR A 420 34.44 9.94 10.26
C THR A 420 35.89 10.21 9.89
N LYS A 421 36.46 9.23 9.20
CA LYS A 421 37.74 9.30 8.53
C LYS A 421 37.48 9.08 7.05
N PHE A 422 37.92 10.01 6.23
CA PHE A 422 37.96 9.88 4.80
C PHE A 422 39.35 9.39 4.39
N ASN A 423 39.43 8.36 3.54
CA ASN A 423 40.68 7.88 2.97
C ASN A 423 40.54 7.68 1.46
N PHE A 424 41.27 8.46 0.67
CA PHE A 424 41.38 8.30 -0.78
C PHE A 424 42.73 7.69 -1.13
N ASN A 425 42.73 6.40 -1.47
CA ASN A 425 43.89 5.62 -1.93
C ASN A 425 45.17 5.81 -1.09
N ASP A 426 45.04 6.00 0.23
CA ASP A 426 46.15 6.26 1.16
C ASP A 426 46.97 7.54 0.88
N VAL A 427 46.58 8.34 -0.12
CA VAL A 427 47.23 9.61 -0.47
C VAL A 427 46.63 10.76 0.33
N PHE A 428 45.31 10.73 0.56
CA PHE A 428 44.60 11.77 1.29
C PHE A 428 43.78 11.15 2.41
N THR A 429 44.21 11.41 3.65
CA THR A 429 43.46 11.06 4.86
C THR A 429 42.99 12.33 5.56
N ALA A 430 41.69 12.43 5.81
CA ALA A 430 41.11 13.50 6.62
C ALA A 430 40.24 12.91 7.73
N LYS A 431 40.38 13.43 8.95
CA LYS A 431 39.48 13.14 10.07
C LYS A 431 38.47 14.27 10.20
N MET A 432 37.21 13.92 10.24
CA MET A 432 36.07 14.83 10.40
C MET A 432 35.33 14.47 11.68
N ASP A 433 35.12 15.46 12.53
CA ASP A 433 34.30 15.36 13.72
C ASP A 433 33.28 16.50 13.67
N LEU A 434 32.01 16.13 13.44
CA LEU A 434 30.89 17.02 13.22
C LEU A 434 29.88 16.81 14.34
N GLN A 435 29.43 17.90 14.97
CA GLN A 435 28.31 17.90 15.89
C GLN A 435 27.38 19.04 15.48
N ASN A 436 26.08 18.77 15.44
CA ASN A 436 25.08 19.79 15.26
C ASN A 436 23.85 19.44 16.10
N ASP A 437 23.76 20.10 17.26
CA ASP A 437 22.71 19.92 18.23
C ASP A 437 21.88 21.20 18.30
N TYR A 438 20.56 21.04 18.22
CA TYR A 438 19.58 22.10 18.45
C TYR A 438 18.58 21.60 19.48
N SER A 439 18.23 22.46 20.42
CA SER A 439 17.10 22.22 21.30
C SER A 439 16.33 23.51 21.52
N ALA A 440 15.01 23.42 21.52
CA ALA A 440 14.11 24.50 21.88
C ALA A 440 13.04 23.94 22.82
N THR A 441 12.85 24.59 23.95
CA THR A 441 11.79 24.32 24.90
C THR A 441 11.01 25.59 25.12
N PHE A 442 9.71 25.54 24.86
CA PHE A 442 8.79 26.64 25.09
C PHE A 442 7.77 26.22 26.14
N ARG A 443 7.69 27.01 27.20
CA ARG A 443 6.64 26.97 28.21
C ARG A 443 6.06 28.38 28.34
N PRO A 444 4.82 28.55 28.82
CA PRO A 444 4.19 29.87 28.95
C PRO A 444 5.02 30.90 29.74
N ASP A 445 5.82 30.44 30.71
CA ASP A 445 6.63 31.28 31.61
C ASP A 445 8.12 31.35 31.21
N THR A 446 8.59 30.40 30.39
CA THR A 446 10.01 30.17 30.13
C THR A 446 10.25 29.69 28.70
N HIS A 447 11.13 30.37 27.98
CA HIS A 447 11.60 29.97 26.66
C HIS A 447 13.11 29.73 26.72
N HIS A 448 13.54 28.56 26.24
CA HIS A 448 14.94 28.16 26.22
C HIS A 448 15.28 27.62 24.83
N MET A 449 16.27 28.22 24.17
CA MET A 449 16.82 27.72 22.91
C MET A 449 18.31 27.53 23.06
N ASN A 450 18.83 26.46 22.49
CA ASN A 450 20.24 26.17 22.50
C ASN A 450 20.67 25.58 21.15
N THR A 451 21.76 26.09 20.60
CA THR A 451 22.40 25.54 19.41
C THR A 451 23.89 25.34 19.67
N VAL A 452 24.37 24.14 19.41
CA VAL A 452 25.77 23.77 19.51
C VAL A 452 26.18 23.19 18.17
N ALA A 453 27.16 23.80 17.50
CA ALA A 453 27.83 23.14 16.39
C ALA A 453 29.34 23.07 16.57
N LEU A 454 29.88 21.93 16.15
CA LEU A 454 31.30 21.65 16.10
C LEU A 454 31.59 21.13 14.70
N ALA A 455 32.58 21.72 14.04
CA ALA A 455 33.16 21.16 12.84
C ALA A 455 34.67 21.11 13.02
N ARG A 456 35.23 19.90 13.07
CA ARG A 456 36.67 19.69 13.14
C ARG A 456 37.14 18.91 11.93
N LEU A 457 38.11 19.47 11.22
CA LEU A 457 38.81 18.84 10.12
C LEU A 457 40.29 18.73 10.49
N ASN A 458 40.75 17.51 10.76
CA ASN A 458 42.10 17.24 11.28
C ASN A 458 42.40 18.08 12.54
N GLN A 459 43.26 19.09 12.42
CA GLN A 459 43.69 19.97 13.51
C GLN A 459 42.81 21.22 13.63
N HIS A 460 42.07 21.57 12.58
CA HIS A 460 41.26 22.79 12.52
C HIS A 460 39.91 22.53 13.16
N LYS A 461 39.51 23.39 14.10
CA LYS A 461 38.27 23.29 14.86
C LYS A 461 37.50 24.59 14.75
N LEU A 462 36.25 24.49 14.32
CA LEU A 462 35.23 25.52 14.43
C LEU A 462 34.22 25.05 15.48
N PHE A 463 33.88 25.93 16.43
CA PHE A 463 32.90 25.65 17.46
C PHE A 463 32.08 26.91 17.70
N TRP A 464 30.77 26.75 17.82
CA TRP A 464 29.89 27.78 18.34
C TRP A 464 28.87 27.14 19.28
N ASN A 465 28.61 27.81 20.40
CA ASN A 465 27.52 27.52 21.29
C ASN A 465 26.74 28.82 21.55
N LEU A 466 25.45 28.79 21.27
CA LEU A 466 24.55 29.91 21.49
C LEU A 466 23.34 29.41 22.28
N THR A 467 23.13 30.02 23.43
CA THR A 467 21.97 29.77 24.29
C THR A 467 21.18 31.06 24.41
N VAL A 468 19.87 30.98 24.21
CA VAL A 468 18.92 32.08 24.39
C VAL A 468 17.93 31.66 25.47
N GLU A 469 17.83 32.46 26.51
CA GLU A 469 16.90 32.24 27.62
C GLU A 469 16.00 33.47 27.76
N ASN A 470 14.72 33.24 27.96
CA ASN A 470 13.74 34.28 28.23
C ASN A 470 12.76 33.78 29.28
N ASN A 471 12.52 34.59 30.31
CA ASN A 471 11.52 34.32 31.34
C ASN A 471 10.78 35.62 31.71
N GLU A 472 9.87 35.57 32.67
CA GLU A 472 9.08 36.75 33.09
C GLU A 472 9.91 37.96 33.54
N ARG A 473 11.16 37.76 33.95
CA ARG A 473 12.01 38.80 34.56
C ARG A 473 13.09 39.32 33.62
N GLU A 474 13.66 38.44 32.80
CA GLU A 474 14.84 38.76 32.00
C GLU A 474 14.94 37.93 30.72
N ALA A 475 15.63 38.51 29.74
CA ALA A 475 16.07 37.84 28.53
C ALA A 475 17.60 37.89 28.46
N ALA A 476 18.22 36.74 28.20
CA ALA A 476 19.66 36.59 28.15
C ALA A 476 20.10 35.81 26.91
N ILE A 477 21.25 36.20 26.37
CA ILE A 477 21.92 35.52 25.25
C ILE A 477 23.33 35.19 25.70
N PHE A 478 23.68 33.91 25.70
CA PHE A 478 25.00 33.41 26.05
C PHE A 478 25.68 32.83 24.81
N THR A 479 26.94 33.18 24.60
CA THR A 479 27.74 32.72 23.45
C THR A 479 29.10 32.19 23.91
N ALA A 480 29.54 31.05 23.39
CA ALA A 480 30.85 30.45 23.69
C ALA A 480 31.50 29.78 22.47
#